data_AF-A0A3B9DD48-F1
#
_entry.id   AF-A0A3B9DD48-F1
#
_cell.length_a   1.000
_cell.length_b   1.000
_cell.length_c   1.000
_cell.angle_alpha   90.00
_cell.angle_beta   90.00
_cell.angle_gamma   90.00
#
_symmetry.space_group_name_H-M   'P 1'
#
loop_
_entity.id
_entity.type
_entity.pdbx_description
1 polymer ?
#
loop_
_entity_poly.entity_id
_entity_poly.type
_entity_poly.pdbx_seq_one_letter_code
_entity_poly.pdbx_strand_id
1 'polypeptide(L)'
;GVDYGPYQNAAGPLARNAGVQILASSQEPLLLEGEWPFRNVTLEVFPSMISLTDFWYSEGYQAAKKLREGLSTINFIVAIEGN
;
A
#
# COMPACT_ATOMS: atom_id res chain seq x y z
N GLY A 1 -18.79 2.48 -6.12
CA GLY A 1 -17.38 2.50 -5.69
C GLY A 1 -16.54 2.03 -6.85
N VAL A 2 -15.33 2.56 -7.01
CA VAL A 2 -14.39 2.10 -8.04
C VAL A 2 -14.05 0.62 -7.80
N ASP A 3 -14.02 -0.21 -8.84
CA ASP A 3 -13.75 -1.65 -8.71
C ASP A 3 -12.24 -1.91 -8.61
N TYR A 4 -11.79 -2.25 -7.40
CA TYR A 4 -10.41 -2.66 -7.14
C TYR A 4 -10.21 -4.17 -7.21
N GLY A 5 -11.25 -4.97 -7.47
CA GLY A 5 -11.22 -6.42 -7.44
C GLY A 5 -10.09 -7.04 -8.26
N PRO A 6 -9.86 -6.63 -9.53
CA PRO A 6 -8.75 -7.15 -10.33
C PRO A 6 -7.38 -6.89 -9.71
N TYR A 7 -7.14 -5.66 -9.23
CA TYR A 7 -5.90 -5.31 -8.54
C TYR A 7 -5.74 -6.11 -7.24
N GLN A 8 -6.78 -6.19 -6.41
CA GLN A 8 -6.74 -6.90 -5.12
C GLN A 8 -6.49 -8.39 -5.31
N ASN A 9 -7.10 -9.01 -6.31
CA ASN A 9 -6.92 -10.43 -6.62
C ASN A 9 -5.50 -10.73 -7.11
N ALA A 10 -4.88 -9.83 -7.88
CA ALA A 10 -3.52 -10.00 -8.38
C ALA A 10 -2.45 -9.66 -7.32
N ALA A 11 -2.60 -8.52 -6.63
CA ALA A 11 -1.60 -8.01 -5.69
C ALA A 11 -1.70 -8.65 -4.30
N GLY A 12 -2.91 -8.98 -3.83
CA GLY A 12 -3.15 -9.47 -2.47
C GLY A 12 -2.35 -10.73 -2.11
N PRO A 13 -2.34 -11.80 -2.94
CA PRO A 13 -1.49 -12.97 -2.69
C PRO A 13 0.01 -12.65 -2.66
N LEU A 14 0.48 -11.78 -3.55
CA LEU A 14 1.89 -11.37 -3.60
C LEU A 14 2.31 -10.64 -2.33
N ALA A 15 1.49 -9.70 -1.86
CA ALA A 15 1.75 -8.95 -0.64
C ALA A 15 1.71 -9.87 0.60
N ARG A 16 0.75 -10.80 0.66
CA ARG A 16 0.67 -11.80 1.74
C ARG A 16 1.90 -12.71 1.77
N ASN A 17 2.37 -13.17 0.61
CA ASN A 17 3.57 -14.00 0.53
C ASN A 17 4.83 -13.24 0.96
N ALA A 18 4.86 -11.91 0.78
CA ALA A 18 5.91 -11.03 1.29
C ALA A 18 5.77 -10.70 2.79
N GLY A 19 4.73 -11.21 3.45
CA GLY A 19 4.52 -11.06 4.88
C GLY A 19 3.87 -9.74 5.31
N VAL A 20 3.21 -9.01 4.40
CA VAL A 20 2.53 -7.76 4.77
C VAL A 20 1.48 -7.99 5.86
N GLN A 21 1.40 -7.04 6.79
CA GLN A 21 0.29 -6.91 7.72
C GLN A 21 -0.21 -5.46 7.73
N ILE A 22 -1.52 -5.27 7.73
CA ILE A 22 -2.12 -3.94 7.90
C ILE A 22 -2.17 -3.65 9.40
N LEU A 23 -1.39 -2.65 9.84
CA LEU A 23 -1.34 -2.25 11.25
C LEU A 23 -2.45 -1.26 11.58
N ALA A 24 -2.76 -0.34 10.66
CA ALA A 24 -3.85 0.63 10.80
C ALA A 24 -4.33 1.11 9.44
N SER A 25 -5.60 1.53 9.36
CA SER A 25 -6.14 2.25 8.21
C SER A 25 -7.25 3.20 8.66
N SER A 26 -7.32 4.39 8.06
CA SER A 26 -8.40 5.35 8.31
C SER A 26 -8.72 6.13 7.03
N GLN A 27 -10.01 6.44 6.85
CA GLN A 27 -10.49 7.37 5.81
C GLN A 27 -10.69 8.80 6.35
N GLU A 28 -10.56 8.98 7.67
CA GLU A 28 -10.69 10.25 8.38
C GLU A 28 -9.65 10.28 9.52
N PRO A 29 -8.34 10.39 9.20
CA PRO A 29 -7.32 10.48 10.24
C PRO A 29 -7.49 11.78 11.06
N LEU A 30 -7.30 11.69 12.37
CA LEU A 30 -7.25 12.88 13.23
C LEU A 30 -5.93 13.61 13.01
N LEU A 31 -6.00 14.79 12.40
CA LEU A 31 -4.84 15.67 12.24
C LEU A 31 -4.55 16.39 13.57
N LEU A 32 -3.34 16.22 14.10
CA LEU A 32 -2.91 16.87 15.35
C LEU A 32 -2.22 18.21 15.07
N GLU A 33 -1.32 18.27 14.10
CA GLU A 33 -0.56 19.47 13.72
C GLU A 33 -0.24 19.46 12.20
N GLY A 34 -0.05 20.64 11.59
CA GLY A 34 0.34 20.79 10.18
C GLY A 34 -0.84 20.75 9.19
N GLU A 35 -0.58 20.27 7.97
CA GLU A 35 -1.59 20.14 6.91
C GLU A 35 -1.62 18.70 6.37
N TRP A 36 -2.81 18.12 6.31
CA TRP A 36 -3.04 16.80 5.71
C TRP A 36 -4.22 16.88 4.71
N PRO A 37 -3.97 17.18 3.43
CA PRO A 37 -5.02 17.36 2.44
C PRO A 37 -5.57 16.03 1.87
N PHE A 38 -5.17 14.88 2.44
CA PHE A 38 -5.50 13.56 1.92
C PHE A 38 -6.58 12.87 2.74
N ARG A 39 -7.43 12.06 2.10
CA ARG A 39 -8.53 11.37 2.80
C ARG A 39 -8.04 10.14 3.55
N ASN A 40 -7.28 9.28 2.87
CA ASN A 40 -7.01 7.93 3.37
C ASN A 40 -5.55 7.79 3.76
N VAL A 41 -5.31 7.07 4.87
CA VAL A 41 -3.98 6.62 5.29
C VAL A 41 -4.06 5.14 5.66
N THR A 42 -3.07 4.37 5.22
CA THR A 42 -2.89 2.97 5.60
C THR A 42 -1.44 2.77 6.01
N LEU A 43 -1.25 2.11 7.14
CA LEU A 43 0.05 1.71 7.66
C LEU A 43 0.18 0.20 7.53
N GLU A 44 1.21 -0.21 6.81
CA GLU A 44 1.55 -1.61 6.57
C GLU A 44 2.91 -1.90 7.19
N VAL A 45 3.06 -3.09 7.78
CA VAL A 45 4.34 -3.59 8.27
C VAL A 45 4.74 -4.82 7.46
N PHE A 46 6.01 -4.89 7.13
CA PHE A 46 6.65 -6.04 6.50
C PHE A 46 7.72 -6.60 7.44
N PRO A 47 8.11 -7.88 7.30
CA PRO A 47 9.13 -8.49 8.16
C PRO A 47 10.50 -7.80 8.09
N SER A 48 10.81 -7.14 6.97
CA SER A 48 12.03 -6.36 6.75
C SER A 48 11.88 -5.43 5.55
N MET A 49 12.74 -4.42 5.42
CA MET A 49 12.80 -3.60 4.20
C MET A 49 13.09 -4.45 2.96
N ILE A 50 13.91 -5.50 3.07
CA ILE A 50 14.18 -6.44 1.97
C ILE A 50 12.88 -7.11 1.50
N SER A 51 12.06 -7.62 2.45
CA SER A 51 10.78 -8.25 2.11
C SER A 51 9.84 -7.29 1.39
N LEU A 52 9.79 -6.03 1.85
CA LEU A 52 9.03 -4.98 1.20
C LEU A 52 9.55 -4.67 -0.21
N THR A 53 10.86 -4.48 -0.38
CA THR A 53 11.44 -4.08 -1.67
C THR A 53 11.40 -5.21 -2.69
N ASP A 54 11.63 -6.45 -2.29
CA ASP A 54 11.52 -7.63 -3.16
C ASP A 54 10.10 -7.77 -3.69
N PHE A 55 9.10 -7.60 -2.82
CA PHE A 55 7.70 -7.52 -3.23
C PHE A 55 7.44 -6.34 -4.16
N TRP A 56 7.79 -5.13 -3.72
CA TRP A 56 7.45 -3.91 -4.41
C TRP A 56 8.06 -3.84 -5.80
N TYR A 57 9.30 -4.30 -5.99
CA TYR A 57 9.97 -4.29 -7.29
C TYR A 57 9.78 -5.58 -8.09
N SER A 58 9.07 -6.59 -7.56
CA SER A 58 8.80 -7.82 -8.31
C SER A 58 8.03 -7.56 -9.60
N GLU A 59 8.33 -8.33 -10.65
CA GLU A 59 7.61 -8.26 -11.93
C GLU A 59 6.11 -8.50 -11.73
N GLY A 60 5.74 -9.47 -10.87
CA GLY A 60 4.36 -9.79 -10.56
C GLY A 60 3.61 -8.62 -9.93
N TYR A 61 4.20 -7.95 -8.93
CA TYR A 61 3.54 -6.80 -8.31
C TYR A 61 3.52 -5.59 -9.26
N GLN A 62 4.59 -5.34 -10.02
CA GLN A 62 4.60 -4.25 -11.00
C GLN A 62 3.54 -4.44 -12.09
N ALA A 63 3.29 -5.68 -12.53
CA ALA A 63 2.19 -6.00 -13.43
C ALA A 63 0.82 -5.77 -12.77
N ALA A 64 0.63 -6.25 -11.54
CA ALA A 64 -0.60 -6.03 -10.79
C ALA A 64 -0.87 -4.54 -10.54
N LYS A 65 0.17 -3.74 -10.23
CA LYS A 65 0.08 -2.30 -9.94
C LYS A 65 -0.57 -1.51 -11.09
N LYS A 66 -0.39 -1.94 -12.33
CA LYS A 66 -1.03 -1.31 -13.51
C LYS A 66 -2.56 -1.41 -13.46
N LEU A 67 -3.10 -2.46 -12.84
CA LEU A 67 -4.55 -2.67 -12.73
C LEU A 67 -5.25 -1.62 -11.84
N ARG A 68 -4.50 -0.88 -11.01
CA ARG A 68 -5.03 0.23 -10.20
C ARG A 68 -4.78 1.62 -10.79
N GLU A 69 -4.09 1.72 -11.93
CA GLU A 69 -3.86 3.00 -12.59
C GLU A 69 -5.20 3.63 -13.02
N GLY A 70 -5.40 4.91 -12.72
CA GLY A 70 -6.65 5.62 -13.00
C GLY A 70 -7.81 5.30 -12.05
N LEU A 71 -7.67 4.32 -11.15
CA LEU A 71 -8.73 3.95 -10.18
C LEU A 71 -8.68 4.78 -8.90
N SER A 72 -7.50 5.20 -8.47
CA SER A 72 -7.28 6.18 -7.39
C SER A 72 -6.07 7.06 -7.64
N THR A 73 -6.13 8.26 -7.06
CA THR A 73 -4.94 9.08 -6.82
C THR A 73 -4.24 8.58 -5.57
N ILE A 74 -3.00 8.14 -5.73
CA ILE A 74 -2.12 7.72 -4.63
C ILE A 74 -1.11 8.84 -4.46
N ASN A 75 -1.27 9.61 -3.39
CA ASN A 75 -0.50 10.84 -3.19
C ASN A 75 0.98 10.54 -2.94
N PHE A 76 1.26 9.64 -2.00
CA PHE A 76 2.60 9.10 -1.78
C PHE A 76 2.52 7.76 -1.06
N ILE A 77 3.60 7.00 -1.18
CA ILE A 77 3.91 5.81 -0.37
C ILE A 77 5.35 6.00 0.05
N VAL A 78 5.61 5.85 1.34
CA VAL A 78 6.96 5.95 1.91
C VAL A 78 7.25 4.68 2.68
N ALA A 79 8.48 4.19 2.56
CA ALA A 79 9.00 3.06 3.30
C ALA A 79 10.06 3.57 4.29
N ILE A 80 9.99 3.14 5.54
CA ILE A 80 10.88 3.55 6.61
C ILE A 80 11.30 2.29 7.37
N GLU A 81 12.59 2.16 7.70
CA GLU A 81 13.04 1.10 8.60
C GLU A 81 12.66 1.43 10.04
N GLY A 82 12.13 0.43 10.75
CA GLY A 82 11.90 0.53 12.18
C GLY A 82 13.24 0.53 12.94
N ASN A 83 13.31 1.31 14.02
CA ASN A 83 14.45 1.26 14.95
C ASN A 83 14.35 0.06 15.90
#